data_AF-A0A3M1FZN1-F1
#
_entry.id   AF-A0A3M1FZN1-F1
#
_cell.length_a   1.000
_cell.length_b   1.000
_cell.length_c   1.000
_cell.angle_alpha   90.00
_cell.angle_beta   90.00
_cell.angle_gamma   90.00
#
_symmetry.space_group_name_H-M   'P 1'
#
loop_
_entity.id
_entity.type
_entity.pdbx_description
1 polymer ?
#
loop_
_entity_poly.entity_id
_entity_poly.type
_entity_poly.pdbx_seq_one_letter_code
_entity_poly.pdbx_strand_id
1 'polypeptide(L)'
;AKAAADMFQESGDMDLYRLARHVEQTAVRLLAEYKPGRNLQTNVEFYTALLLHGLGLEPELFTPTFAVGRVAGWTAHCLEQQRQNRIIRPRAVYVGAVGRRWVTR
;
A
#
# COMPACT_ATOMS: atom_id res chain seq x y z
N ALA A 1 -13.04 3.89 3.48
CA ALA A 1 -14.19 3.60 4.37
C ALA A 1 -15.51 4.07 3.75
N LYS A 2 -15.80 5.38 3.66
CA LYS A 2 -17.10 5.88 3.17
C LYS A 2 -17.49 5.35 1.78
N ALA A 3 -16.64 5.48 0.77
CA ALA A 3 -16.96 5.00 -0.59
C ALA A 3 -17.28 3.48 -0.64
N ALA A 4 -16.58 2.67 0.15
CA ALA A 4 -16.90 1.24 0.27
C ALA A 4 -18.24 1.05 1.01
N ALA A 5 -18.48 1.79 2.09
CA ALA A 5 -19.75 1.73 2.82
C ALA A 5 -20.95 2.07 1.93
N ASP A 6 -20.86 3.17 1.19
CA ASP A 6 -21.92 3.63 0.28
C ASP A 6 -22.18 2.57 -0.81
N MET A 7 -21.13 2.00 -1.42
CA MET A 7 -21.27 0.96 -2.44
C MET A 7 -21.93 -0.33 -1.91
N PHE A 8 -21.49 -0.84 -0.75
CA PHE A 8 -22.08 -2.06 -0.19
C PHE A 8 -23.50 -1.86 0.35
N GLN A 9 -23.85 -0.63 0.74
CA GLN A 9 -25.24 -0.27 1.04
C GLN A 9 -26.12 -0.31 -0.20
N GLU A 10 -25.63 0.17 -1.34
CA GLU A 10 -26.35 0.14 -2.62
C GLU A 10 -26.47 -1.27 -3.21
N SER A 11 -25.45 -2.12 -3.07
CA SER A 11 -25.47 -3.49 -3.59
C SER A 11 -26.28 -4.49 -2.76
N GLY A 12 -26.57 -4.14 -1.49
CA GLY A 12 -27.34 -4.96 -0.56
C GLY A 12 -26.57 -6.09 0.14
N ASP A 13 -25.32 -6.35 -0.25
CA ASP A 13 -24.44 -7.37 0.37
C ASP A 13 -23.55 -6.78 1.45
N MET A 14 -24.11 -6.54 2.63
CA MET A 14 -23.40 -5.88 3.74
C MET A 14 -22.50 -6.81 4.56
N ASP A 15 -22.52 -8.11 4.33
CA ASP A 15 -21.86 -9.07 5.23
C ASP A 15 -20.34 -9.00 5.14
N LEU A 16 -19.80 -8.89 3.92
CA LEU A 16 -18.37 -8.69 3.72
C LEU A 16 -17.89 -7.35 4.32
N TYR A 17 -18.68 -6.28 4.17
CA TYR A 17 -18.38 -4.98 4.76
C TYR A 17 -18.37 -5.04 6.30
N ARG A 18 -19.37 -5.68 6.91
CA ARG A 18 -19.44 -5.88 8.37
C ARG A 18 -18.25 -6.70 8.87
N LEU A 19 -17.88 -7.76 8.17
CA LEU A 19 -16.71 -8.56 8.50
C LEU A 19 -15.44 -7.71 8.46
N ALA A 20 -15.22 -6.95 7.38
CA ALA A 20 -14.07 -6.07 7.24
C ALA A 20 -13.98 -5.03 8.38
N ARG A 21 -15.11 -4.43 8.77
CA ARG A 21 -15.18 -3.50 9.91
C ARG A 21 -14.82 -4.18 11.24
N HIS A 22 -15.31 -5.40 11.46
CA HIS A 22 -14.99 -6.16 12.66
C HIS A 22 -13.49 -6.53 12.72
N VAL A 23 -12.93 -6.93 11.58
CA VAL A 23 -11.49 -7.23 11.44
C VAL A 23 -10.65 -5.99 11.70
N GLU A 24 -10.99 -4.83 11.12
CA GLU A 24 -10.29 -3.57 11.40
C GLU A 24 -10.27 -3.25 12.89
N GLN A 25 -11.43 -3.23 13.54
CA GLN A 25 -11.56 -2.86 14.95
C GLN A 25 -10.73 -3.79 15.85
N THR A 26 -10.79 -5.09 15.56
CA THR A 26 -10.03 -6.10 16.30
C THR A 26 -8.53 -5.98 16.04
N ALA A 27 -8.12 -5.82 14.78
CA ALA A 27 -6.70 -5.70 14.41
C ALA A 27 -6.07 -4.44 15.02
N VAL A 28 -6.71 -3.27 14.91
CA VAL A 28 -6.18 -2.02 15.48
C VAL A 28 -6.05 -2.12 16.99
N ARG A 29 -7.04 -2.70 17.68
CA ARG A 29 -6.98 -2.93 19.14
C ARG A 29 -5.80 -3.84 19.51
N LEU A 30 -5.67 -4.99 18.85
CA LEU A 30 -4.59 -5.95 19.15
C LEU A 30 -3.22 -5.38 18.79
N LEU A 31 -3.09 -4.61 17.71
CA LEU A 31 -1.84 -3.95 17.34
C LEU A 31 -1.41 -2.92 18.38
N ALA A 32 -2.35 -2.18 18.97
CA ALA A 32 -2.04 -1.26 20.07
C ALA A 32 -1.54 -2.00 21.32
N GLU A 33 -2.12 -3.17 21.63
CA GLU A 33 -1.71 -4.03 22.74
C GLU A 33 -0.33 -4.66 22.52
N TYR A 34 -0.11 -5.30 21.36
CA TYR A 34 1.12 -6.05 21.07
C TYR A 34 2.30 -5.18 20.62
N LYS A 35 2.04 -3.96 20.12
CA LYS A 35 3.07 -3.03 19.62
C LYS A 35 2.90 -1.64 20.26
N PRO A 36 2.99 -1.53 21.60
CA PRO A 36 2.83 -0.26 22.29
C PRO A 36 3.85 0.78 21.79
N GLY A 37 3.42 2.04 21.69
CA GLY A 37 4.24 3.14 21.18
C GLY A 37 4.32 3.24 19.65
N ARG A 38 3.70 2.32 18.90
CA ARG A 38 3.56 2.42 17.44
C ARG A 38 2.12 2.79 17.08
N ASN A 39 1.93 3.92 16.38
CA ASN A 39 0.63 4.31 15.85
C ASN A 39 0.33 3.50 14.57
N LEU A 40 -0.22 2.30 14.72
CA LEU A 40 -0.58 1.41 13.62
C LEU A 40 -2.09 1.53 13.35
N GLN A 41 -2.43 2.10 12.20
CA GLN A 41 -3.81 2.30 11.75
C GLN A 41 -4.06 1.58 10.44
N THR A 42 -5.33 1.37 10.10
CA THR A 42 -5.73 0.85 8.79
C THR A 42 -5.25 1.77 7.68
N ASN A 43 -4.62 1.19 6.67
CA ASN A 43 -4.20 1.93 5.47
C ASN A 43 -5.36 2.06 4.46
N VAL A 44 -5.15 2.85 3.41
CA VAL A 44 -6.16 3.06 2.38
C VAL A 44 -6.47 1.77 1.62
N GLU A 45 -5.44 0.93 1.42
CA GLU A 45 -5.51 -0.31 0.65
C GLU A 45 -6.52 -1.30 1.22
N PHE A 46 -6.70 -1.36 2.54
CA PHE A 46 -7.67 -2.24 3.19
C PHE A 46 -9.10 -2.04 2.67
N TYR A 47 -9.56 -0.78 2.60
CA TYR A 47 -10.90 -0.48 2.07
C TYR A 47 -10.93 -0.43 0.55
N THR A 48 -9.81 -0.14 -0.11
CA THR A 48 -9.72 -0.20 -1.56
C THR A 48 -9.91 -1.64 -2.06
N ALA A 49 -9.31 -2.63 -1.41
CA ALA A 49 -9.51 -4.04 -1.76
C ALA A 49 -10.99 -4.45 -1.66
N LEU A 50 -11.66 -4.02 -0.59
CA LEU A 50 -13.09 -4.25 -0.38
C LEU A 50 -13.94 -3.58 -1.48
N LEU A 51 -13.61 -2.34 -1.85
CA LEU A 51 -14.27 -1.60 -2.93
C LEU A 51 -14.11 -2.31 -4.28
N LEU A 52 -12.87 -2.67 -4.65
CA LEU A 52 -12.59 -3.34 -5.93
C LEU A 52 -13.24 -4.72 -6.02
N HIS A 53 -13.29 -5.46 -4.90
CA HIS A 53 -14.04 -6.70 -4.82
C HIS A 53 -15.54 -6.49 -5.08
N GLY A 54 -16.16 -5.49 -4.45
CA GLY A 54 -17.59 -5.20 -4.69
C GLY A 54 -17.90 -4.68 -6.08
N LEU A 55 -16.91 -4.14 -6.80
CA LEU A 55 -17.00 -3.82 -8.23
C LEU A 55 -16.83 -5.06 -9.14
N GLY A 56 -16.61 -6.24 -8.57
CA GLY A 56 -16.47 -7.50 -9.30
C GLY A 56 -15.12 -7.70 -9.98
N LEU A 57 -14.09 -6.95 -9.58
CA LEU A 57 -12.74 -7.17 -10.10
C LEU A 57 -12.13 -8.43 -9.48
N GLU A 58 -11.43 -9.21 -10.31
CA GLU A 58 -10.57 -10.30 -9.83
C GLU A 58 -9.39 -9.72 -9.02
N PRO A 59 -8.94 -10.37 -7.93
CA PRO A 59 -7.84 -9.88 -7.09
C PRO A 59 -6.54 -9.57 -7.85
N GLU A 60 -6.27 -10.32 -8.92
CA GLU A 60 -5.13 -10.13 -9.83
C GLU A 60 -5.16 -8.73 -10.49
N LEU A 61 -6.34 -8.13 -10.62
CA LEU A 61 -6.55 -6.81 -11.23
C LEU A 61 -6.50 -5.66 -10.22
N PHE A 62 -6.38 -5.91 -8.92
CA PHE A 62 -6.39 -4.84 -7.92
C PHE A 62 -5.18 -3.90 -8.06
N THR A 63 -3.97 -4.49 -8.13
CA THR A 63 -2.74 -3.71 -8.29
C THR A 63 -2.68 -2.97 -9.63
N PRO A 64 -2.99 -3.61 -10.79
CA PRO A 64 -3.12 -2.90 -12.07
C PRO A 64 -4.10 -1.73 -12.02
N THR A 65 -5.28 -1.92 -11.43
CA THR A 65 -6.31 -0.86 -11.34
C THR A 65 -5.81 0.32 -10.50
N PHE A 66 -5.15 0.05 -9.37
CA PHE A 66 -4.51 1.08 -8.57
C PHE A 66 -3.41 1.81 -9.36
N ALA A 67 -2.58 1.08 -10.12
CA ALA A 67 -1.53 1.67 -10.94
C ALA A 67 -2.09 2.64 -11.99
N VAL A 68 -3.20 2.29 -12.66
CA VAL A 68 -3.89 3.20 -13.60
C VAL A 68 -4.28 4.51 -12.91
N GLY A 69 -4.87 4.46 -11.71
CA GLY A 69 -5.18 5.66 -10.92
C GLY A 69 -3.94 6.45 -10.49
N ARG A 70 -2.79 5.77 -10.31
CA ARG A 70 -1.53 6.41 -9.92
C ARG A 70 -0.77 7.07 -11.07
N VAL A 71 -0.99 6.67 -12.32
CA VAL A 71 -0.32 7.24 -13.50
C VAL A 71 -0.37 8.77 -13.49
N ALA A 72 -1.54 9.38 -13.21
CA ALA A 72 -1.66 10.84 -13.16
C ALA A 72 -0.68 11.49 -12.16
N GLY A 73 -0.55 10.92 -10.96
CA GLY A 73 0.37 11.43 -9.95
C GLY A 73 1.84 11.14 -10.27
N TRP A 74 2.15 9.96 -10.82
CA TRP A 74 3.50 9.65 -11.28
C TRP A 74 3.95 10.60 -12.39
N THR A 75 3.10 10.83 -13.39
CA THR A 75 3.37 11.78 -14.48
C THR A 75 3.57 13.20 -13.93
N ALA A 76 2.72 13.64 -12.99
CA ALA A 76 2.88 14.95 -12.36
C ALA A 76 4.25 15.10 -11.66
N HIS A 77 4.66 14.12 -10.84
CA HIS A 77 5.97 14.14 -10.18
C HIS A 77 7.12 14.01 -11.17
N CYS A 78 6.99 13.24 -12.25
CA CYS A 78 8.01 13.18 -13.30
C CYS A 78 8.22 14.54 -13.96
N LEU A 79 7.14 15.26 -14.27
CA LEU A 79 7.21 16.59 -14.86
C LEU A 79 7.79 17.62 -13.87
N GLU A 80 7.42 17.54 -12.60
CA GLU A 80 7.99 18.38 -11.54
C GLU A 80 9.50 18.15 -11.39
N GLN A 81 9.93 16.88 -11.31
CA GLN A 81 11.34 16.51 -11.28
C GLN A 81 12.08 16.98 -12.53
N GLN A 82 11.49 16.90 -13.72
CA GLN A 82 12.11 17.41 -14.94
C GLN A 82 12.33 18.93 -14.92
N ARG A 83 11.42 19.70 -14.32
CA ARG A 83 11.54 21.16 -14.18
C ARG A 83 12.61 21.56 -13.17
N GLN A 84 12.78 20.79 -12.09
CA GLN A 84 13.76 21.04 -11.03
C GLN A 84 14.77 19.89 -10.92
N ASN A 85 15.42 19.58 -12.05
CA ASN A 85 16.14 18.32 -12.23
C ASN A 85 17.41 18.19 -11.37
N ARG A 86 17.31 17.40 -10.31
CA ARG A 86 18.43 16.99 -9.45
C ARG A 86 18.63 15.47 -9.52
N ILE A 87 19.88 15.03 -9.72
CA ILE A 87 20.22 13.60 -9.72
C ILE A 87 19.87 12.96 -8.35
N ILE A 88 19.12 11.87 -8.40
CA ILE A 88 18.81 11.04 -7.24
C ILE A 88 19.88 9.94 -7.17
N ARG A 89 20.94 10.17 -6.38
CA ARG A 89 22.06 9.23 -6.21
C ARG A 89 22.36 8.97 -4.73
N PRO A 90 21.62 8.05 -4.07
CA PRO A 90 21.92 7.65 -2.70
C PRO A 90 23.28 6.93 -2.61
N ARG A 91 23.87 6.93 -1.42
CA ARG A 91 25.10 6.17 -1.09
C ARG A 91 24.75 5.03 -0.15
N ALA A 92 25.53 3.96 -0.21
CA ALA A 92 25.46 2.84 0.74
C ALA A 92 26.79 2.72 1.50
N VAL A 93 26.73 2.12 2.69
CA VAL A 93 27.91 1.76 3.47
C VAL A 93 28.29 0.32 3.14
N TYR A 94 29.54 0.08 2.74
CA TYR A 94 30.05 -1.26 2.51
C TYR A 94 30.40 -1.93 3.84
N VAL A 95 29.84 -3.12 4.08
CA VAL A 95 30.06 -3.92 5.31
C VAL A 95 30.73 -5.28 5.02
N GLY A 96 31.23 -5.48 3.79
CA GLY A 96 31.94 -6.69 3.42
C GLY A 96 33.42 -6.66 3.86
N ALA A 97 34.08 -7.81 3.75
CA ALA A 97 35.51 -7.90 4.02
C ALA A 97 36.32 -7.18 2.92
N VAL A 98 37.10 -6.19 3.32
CA VAL A 98 38.02 -5.43 2.46
C VAL A 98 39.38 -6.14 2.34
N GLY A 99 40.14 -5.83 1.29
CA GLY A 99 41.53 -6.29 1.16
C GLY A 99 41.70 -7.78 0.87
N ARG A 100 40.68 -8.45 0.32
CA ARG A 100 40.81 -9.85 -0.12
C ARG A 100 41.85 -9.96 -1.25
N ARG A 101 42.68 -10.99 -1.17
CA ARG A 101 43.62 -11.33 -2.25
C ARG A 101 42.97 -12.30 -3.21
N TRP A 102 43.22 -12.11 -4.50
CA TRP A 102 42.81 -13.05 -5.54
C TRP A 102 43.54 -14.38 -5.36
N VAL A 103 42.80 -15.50 -5.48
CA VAL A 103 43.35 -16.86 -5.47
C VAL A 103 43.05 -17.50 -6.82
N THR A 104 44.10 -17.87 -7.55
CA THR A 104 43.99 -18.65 -8.80
C THR A 104 43.63 -20.09 -8.46
N ARG A 105 42.81 -20.71 -9.32
CA ARG A 105 42.42 -22.12 -9.22
C ARG A 105 43.61 -23.05 -9.38
#